data_AF-A0A6J2AHC2-F1
#
_entry.id   AF-A0A6J2AHC2-F1
#
_cell.length_a   1.000
_cell.length_b   1.000
_cell.length_c   1.000
_cell.angle_alpha   90.00
_cell.angle_beta   90.00
_cell.angle_gamma   90.00
#
_symmetry.space_group_name_H-M   'P 1'
#
loop_
_entity.id
_entity.type
_entity.pdbx_description
1 polymer ?
#
loop_
_entity_poly.entity_id
_entity_poly.type
_entity_poly.pdbx_seq_one_letter_code
_entity_poly.pdbx_strand_id
1 'polypeptide(L)'
;MEKISVSAFLLLVALSYTLAKDITVKSGAKKDTKDSAPKLPQTLSRGWGDQLIWTQTYEEALYKSKTSNKPLMIIHHLDECPHSQALKKVFAENKEIQKLAEQFVLLNLVYETTDKHLSPDGQYVPRIMFVDPSLTVRADITGRYSNRLYAYEPSDVALLLDNMKKALKLLKTEL
;
A
#
# COMPACT_ATOMS: atom_id res chain seq x y z
N MET A 1 35.01 -57.12 23.00
CA MET A 1 34.41 -58.02 21.99
C MET A 1 32.91 -57.88 22.19
N GLU A 2 32.07 -57.42 21.26
CA GLU A 2 32.17 -57.34 19.81
C GLU A 2 31.41 -56.13 19.23
N LYS A 3 32.04 -55.52 18.25
CA LYS A 3 31.57 -54.77 17.08
C LYS A 3 30.05 -54.72 16.87
N ILE A 4 29.39 -53.68 17.41
CA ILE A 4 28.06 -53.27 16.94
C ILE A 4 28.24 -52.56 15.59
N SER A 5 28.23 -53.42 14.58
CA SER A 5 27.93 -53.24 13.16
C SER A 5 27.88 -51.80 12.62
N VAL A 6 29.01 -51.35 12.06
CA VAL A 6 29.12 -50.22 11.11
C VAL A 6 28.13 -50.36 9.93
N SER A 7 27.60 -51.57 9.69
CA SER A 7 26.57 -51.85 8.68
C SER A 7 25.20 -51.22 9.00
N ALA A 8 24.84 -51.09 10.28
CA ALA A 8 23.54 -50.52 10.68
C ALA A 8 23.46 -49.00 10.43
N PHE A 9 24.58 -48.29 10.60
CA PHE A 9 24.66 -46.86 10.29
C PHE A 9 24.70 -46.59 8.77
N LEU A 10 25.35 -47.45 7.99
CA LEU A 10 25.36 -47.34 6.52
C LEU A 10 23.96 -47.59 5.91
N LEU A 11 23.18 -48.52 6.47
CA LEU A 11 21.81 -48.78 6.02
C LEU A 11 20.86 -47.61 6.29
N LEU A 12 21.01 -46.92 7.44
CA LEU A 12 20.21 -45.74 7.77
C LEU A 12 20.51 -44.54 6.85
N VAL A 13 21.76 -44.37 6.43
CA VAL A 13 22.14 -43.33 5.48
C VAL A 13 21.69 -43.68 4.05
N ALA A 14 21.73 -44.95 3.64
CA ALA A 14 21.25 -45.36 2.31
C ALA A 14 19.73 -45.18 2.13
N LEU A 15 18.94 -45.41 3.19
CA LEU A 15 17.47 -45.22 3.18
C LEU A 15 17.05 -43.75 3.07
N SER A 16 17.87 -42.80 3.55
CA SER A 16 17.54 -41.37 3.44
C SER A 16 17.84 -40.80 2.05
N TYR A 17 18.79 -41.38 1.30
CA TYR A 17 19.10 -40.96 -0.06
C TYR A 17 18.11 -41.50 -1.12
N THR A 18 17.41 -42.60 -0.85
CA THR A 18 16.41 -43.17 -1.78
C THR A 18 15.06 -42.47 -1.72
N LEU A 19 14.67 -41.86 -0.59
CA LEU A 19 13.44 -41.06 -0.49
C LEU A 19 13.54 -39.67 -1.16
N ALA A 20 14.74 -39.21 -1.50
CA ALA A 20 14.95 -37.88 -2.08
C ALA A 20 14.87 -37.84 -3.62
N LYS A 21 14.66 -38.97 -4.31
CA LYS A 21 14.76 -39.06 -5.78
C LYS A 21 13.45 -39.30 -6.55
N ASP A 22 12.31 -39.51 -5.89
CA ASP A 22 11.05 -39.91 -6.55
C ASP A 22 9.93 -38.85 -6.50
N ILE A 23 10.23 -37.60 -6.84
CA ILE A 23 9.19 -36.66 -7.30
C ILE A 23 9.68 -35.95 -8.56
N THR A 24 9.77 -36.71 -9.65
CA THR A 24 9.75 -36.17 -11.01
C THR A 24 8.43 -36.57 -11.67
N VAL A 25 7.35 -35.85 -11.35
CA VAL A 25 6.09 -35.96 -12.09
C VAL A 25 6.19 -35.12 -13.35
N LYS A 26 6.28 -35.83 -14.47
CA LYS A 26 6.08 -35.36 -15.84
C LYS A 26 4.62 -34.93 -15.98
N SER A 27 4.36 -33.67 -16.34
CA SER A 27 3.09 -33.26 -16.93
C SER A 27 3.37 -32.28 -18.06
N GLY A 28 3.16 -32.74 -19.29
CA GLY A 28 2.98 -31.88 -20.44
C GLY A 28 1.49 -31.77 -20.74
N ALA A 29 0.95 -30.56 -20.74
CA ALA A 29 -0.04 -30.04 -21.69
C ALA A 29 -0.52 -28.65 -21.23
N LYS A 30 -0.51 -27.71 -22.18
CA LYS A 30 -0.70 -26.25 -22.07
C LYS A 30 -1.93 -25.79 -21.27
N LYS A 31 -1.74 -24.78 -20.42
CA LYS A 31 -2.74 -23.72 -20.19
C LYS A 31 -2.02 -22.43 -19.76
N ASP A 32 -2.42 -21.33 -20.37
CA ASP A 32 -1.81 -20.01 -20.28
C ASP A 32 -1.61 -19.51 -18.83
N THR A 33 -0.38 -19.20 -18.44
CA THR A 33 -0.08 -18.57 -17.14
C THR A 33 0.81 -17.34 -17.35
N LYS A 34 0.14 -16.20 -17.36
CA LYS A 34 0.73 -14.87 -17.13
C LYS A 34 1.28 -14.84 -15.70
N ASP A 35 2.60 -14.72 -15.58
CA ASP A 35 3.38 -14.28 -14.41
C ASP A 35 2.79 -14.54 -13.02
N SER A 36 2.87 -15.78 -12.53
CA SER A 36 2.68 -16.06 -11.10
C SER A 36 4.02 -16.04 -10.38
N ALA A 37 4.62 -14.85 -10.27
CA ALA A 37 5.64 -14.63 -9.26
C ALA A 37 5.03 -14.88 -7.87
N PRO A 38 5.77 -15.43 -6.89
CA PRO A 38 5.28 -15.59 -5.53
C PRO A 38 4.79 -14.24 -5.01
N LYS A 39 3.49 -14.12 -4.71
CA LYS A 39 2.94 -12.91 -4.09
C LYS A 39 3.54 -12.82 -2.69
N LEU A 40 4.47 -11.89 -2.50
CA LEU A 40 4.97 -11.52 -1.18
C LEU A 40 3.79 -11.16 -0.26
N PRO A 41 3.89 -11.38 1.06
CA PRO A 41 2.85 -10.96 2.00
C PRO A 41 2.49 -9.49 1.75
N GLN A 42 1.20 -9.21 1.62
CA GLN A 42 0.75 -7.83 1.41
C GLN A 42 1.04 -7.00 2.66
N THR A 43 1.89 -5.99 2.50
CA THR A 43 2.14 -4.99 3.53
C THR A 43 1.03 -3.94 3.53
N LEU A 44 0.81 -3.28 4.67
CA LEU A 44 -0.17 -2.20 4.75
C LEU A 44 0.19 -1.00 3.88
N SER A 45 1.49 -0.75 3.69
CA SER A 45 2.00 0.30 2.81
C SER A 45 1.67 0.05 1.34
N ARG A 46 1.55 -1.21 0.91
CA ARG A 46 1.36 -1.62 -0.50
C ARG A 46 2.37 -0.98 -1.47
N GLY A 47 3.54 -0.57 -0.97
CA GLY A 47 4.60 0.12 -1.73
C GLY A 47 4.50 1.65 -1.75
N TRP A 48 3.59 2.28 -1.00
CA TRP A 48 3.51 3.74 -0.87
C TRP A 48 4.53 4.33 0.13
N GLY A 49 5.31 3.50 0.82
CA GLY A 49 6.26 3.94 1.83
C GLY A 49 6.30 2.97 2.98
N ASP A 50 7.21 1.99 2.91
CA ASP A 50 7.27 0.88 3.85
C ASP A 50 7.79 1.28 5.24
N GLN A 51 8.42 2.46 5.34
CA GLN A 51 8.90 3.03 6.60
C GLN A 51 7.81 3.85 7.34
N LEU A 52 6.69 4.12 6.67
CA LEU A 52 5.59 4.90 7.24
C LEU A 52 4.62 3.99 8.02
N ILE A 53 3.95 4.57 9.00
CA ILE A 53 2.93 3.88 9.80
C ILE A 53 1.56 4.07 9.14
N TRP A 54 1.03 2.99 8.57
CA TRP A 54 -0.26 2.97 7.89
C TRP A 54 -1.38 2.47 8.79
N THR A 55 -2.54 3.09 8.70
CA THR A 55 -3.79 2.62 9.33
C THR A 55 -4.48 1.59 8.45
N GLN A 56 -5.30 0.73 9.07
CA GLN A 56 -5.96 -0.36 8.37
C GLN A 56 -7.34 0.04 7.81
N THR A 57 -8.11 0.82 8.57
CA THR A 57 -9.49 1.17 8.22
C THR A 57 -9.74 2.67 8.27
N TYR A 58 -10.81 3.11 7.60
CA TYR A 58 -11.20 4.52 7.56
C TYR A 58 -11.60 5.04 8.95
N GLU A 59 -12.34 4.24 9.71
CA GLU A 59 -12.81 4.58 11.06
C GLU A 59 -11.65 4.73 12.03
N GLU A 60 -10.66 3.82 11.97
CA GLU A 60 -9.42 3.92 12.74
C GLU A 60 -8.65 5.19 12.38
N ALA A 61 -8.56 5.50 11.09
CA ALA A 61 -7.85 6.66 10.58
C ALA A 61 -8.51 7.98 11.04
N LEU A 62 -9.84 8.08 10.97
CA LEU A 62 -10.60 9.22 11.47
C LEU A 62 -10.44 9.39 12.99
N TYR A 63 -10.55 8.30 13.75
CA TYR A 63 -10.36 8.32 15.20
C TYR A 63 -8.95 8.81 15.56
N LYS A 64 -7.91 8.27 14.92
CA LYS A 64 -6.52 8.71 15.11
C LYS A 64 -6.31 10.16 14.69
N SER A 65 -6.91 10.59 13.59
CA SER A 65 -6.80 11.97 13.11
C SER A 65 -7.32 12.96 14.14
N LYS A 66 -8.54 12.72 14.65
CA LYS A 66 -9.17 13.54 15.68
C LYS A 66 -8.41 13.53 17.01
N THR A 67 -7.99 12.36 17.47
CA THR A 67 -7.33 12.22 18.79
C THR A 67 -5.89 12.72 18.80
N SER A 68 -5.16 12.58 17.70
CA SER A 68 -3.77 13.10 17.57
C SER A 68 -3.68 14.52 17.02
N ASN A 69 -4.82 15.12 16.64
CA ASN A 69 -4.90 16.41 15.97
C ASN A 69 -4.00 16.50 14.71
N LYS A 70 -3.95 15.41 13.94
CA LYS A 70 -3.20 15.29 12.69
C LYS A 70 -4.16 15.13 11.52
N PRO A 71 -3.97 15.83 10.40
CA PRO A 71 -4.79 15.62 9.22
C PRO A 71 -4.60 14.19 8.70
N LEU A 72 -5.66 13.63 8.13
CA LEU A 72 -5.67 12.32 7.49
C LEU A 72 -5.43 12.49 5.99
N MET A 73 -4.46 11.74 5.46
CA MET A 73 -4.23 11.60 4.03
C MET A 73 -4.69 10.21 3.57
N ILE A 74 -5.61 10.20 2.61
CA ILE A 74 -6.24 8.98 2.09
C ILE A 74 -5.87 8.81 0.63
N ILE A 75 -5.33 7.64 0.29
CA ILE A 75 -4.94 7.28 -1.08
C ILE A 75 -5.82 6.12 -1.56
N HIS A 76 -6.73 6.41 -2.48
CA HIS A 76 -7.46 5.37 -3.21
C HIS A 76 -6.65 4.97 -4.45
N HIS A 77 -6.36 3.68 -4.59
CA HIS A 77 -5.54 3.16 -5.68
C HIS A 77 -5.98 1.74 -6.06
N LEU A 78 -5.46 1.22 -7.18
CA LEU A 78 -5.61 -0.18 -7.55
C LEU A 78 -4.24 -0.77 -7.88
N ASP A 79 -3.98 -2.00 -7.45
CA ASP A 79 -2.71 -2.69 -7.71
C ASP A 79 -2.48 -2.88 -9.21
N GLU A 80 -3.55 -3.16 -9.97
CA GLU A 80 -3.54 -3.40 -11.43
C GLU A 80 -3.85 -2.14 -12.26
N CYS A 81 -3.47 -0.95 -11.77
CA CYS A 81 -3.65 0.32 -12.48
C CYS A 81 -2.29 0.97 -12.79
N PRO A 82 -1.91 1.16 -14.07
CA PRO A 82 -0.63 1.78 -14.44
C PRO A 82 -0.43 3.18 -13.85
N HIS A 83 -1.48 4.01 -13.79
CA HIS A 83 -1.40 5.35 -13.20
C HIS A 83 -1.15 5.30 -11.69
N SER A 84 -1.79 4.35 -10.99
CA SER A 84 -1.56 4.13 -9.55
C SER A 84 -0.14 3.66 -9.28
N GLN A 85 0.37 2.71 -10.07
CA GLN A 85 1.74 2.21 -9.93
C GLN A 85 2.78 3.30 -10.18
N ALA A 86 2.58 4.14 -11.21
CA ALA A 86 3.50 5.21 -11.54
C ALA A 86 3.56 6.28 -10.44
N LEU A 87 2.41 6.71 -9.91
CA LEU A 87 2.35 7.66 -8.81
C LEU A 87 2.93 7.08 -7.52
N LYS A 88 2.60 5.82 -7.22
CA LYS A 88 3.12 5.10 -6.05
C LYS A 88 4.65 5.07 -6.01
N LYS A 89 5.28 4.78 -7.15
CA LYS A 89 6.74 4.76 -7.28
C LYS A 89 7.36 6.11 -6.91
N VAL A 90 6.90 7.20 -7.53
CA VAL A 90 7.46 8.53 -7.24
C VAL A 90 7.15 9.01 -5.82
N PHE A 91 5.99 8.63 -5.26
CA PHE A 91 5.63 8.93 -3.89
C PHE A 91 6.58 8.24 -2.90
N ALA A 92 6.89 6.96 -3.12
CA ALA A 92 7.78 6.19 -2.26
C ALA A 92 9.25 6.64 -2.36
N GLU A 93 9.71 7.04 -3.55
CA GLU A 93 11.08 7.48 -3.79
C GLU A 93 11.34 8.94 -3.33
N ASN A 94 10.30 9.77 -3.24
CA ASN A 94 10.44 11.18 -2.88
C ASN A 94 10.59 11.37 -1.35
N LYS A 95 11.81 11.71 -0.92
CA LYS A 95 12.16 11.91 0.50
C LYS A 95 11.37 13.02 1.20
N GLU A 96 11.03 14.10 0.49
CA GLU A 96 10.27 15.21 1.08
C GLU A 96 8.82 14.82 1.34
N ILE A 97 8.20 14.12 0.40
CA ILE A 97 6.86 13.54 0.58
C ILE A 97 6.85 12.54 1.73
N GLN A 98 7.81 11.60 1.77
CA GLN A 98 7.89 10.61 2.86
C GLN A 98 8.02 11.29 4.23
N LYS A 99 8.92 12.28 4.34
CA LYS A 99 9.09 13.06 5.58
C LYS A 99 7.83 13.83 5.97
N LEU A 100 7.14 14.41 4.99
CA LEU A 100 5.92 15.17 5.25
C LEU A 100 4.76 14.25 5.62
N ALA A 101 4.70 13.04 5.05
CA ALA A 101 3.69 12.02 5.34
C ALA A 101 3.69 11.56 6.81
N GLU A 102 4.83 11.61 7.50
CA GLU A 102 4.94 11.34 8.96
C GLU A 102 4.08 12.29 9.82
N GLN A 103 3.74 13.48 9.28
CA GLN A 103 2.88 14.46 9.95
C GLN A 103 1.39 14.16 9.78
N PHE A 104 1.02 13.15 9.00
CA PHE A 104 -0.35 12.74 8.73
C PHE A 104 -0.70 11.44 9.44
N VAL A 105 -1.99 11.21 9.61
CA VAL A 105 -2.52 9.85 9.68
C VAL A 105 -2.64 9.34 8.24
N LEU A 106 -2.11 8.16 7.96
CA LEU A 106 -2.00 7.63 6.61
C LEU A 106 -2.93 6.45 6.41
N LEU A 107 -3.69 6.48 5.32
CA LEU A 107 -4.55 5.40 4.88
C LEU A 107 -4.42 5.22 3.37
N ASN A 108 -4.28 3.98 2.93
CA ASN A 108 -4.44 3.63 1.52
C ASN A 108 -5.47 2.52 1.36
N LEU A 109 -6.34 2.66 0.39
CA LEU A 109 -7.47 1.77 0.13
C LEU A 109 -7.45 1.29 -1.32
N VAL A 110 -7.73 0.01 -1.51
CA VAL A 110 -7.94 -0.61 -2.83
C VAL A 110 -9.42 -0.83 -3.17
N TYR A 111 -10.30 -0.37 -2.27
CA TYR A 111 -11.75 -0.40 -2.39
C TYR A 111 -12.30 0.95 -1.91
N GLU A 112 -13.50 1.29 -2.36
CA GLU A 112 -14.15 2.55 -1.99
C GLU A 112 -14.76 2.47 -0.58
N THR A 113 -14.80 3.60 0.10
CA THR A 113 -15.48 3.74 1.39
C THR A 113 -16.99 3.91 1.20
N THR A 114 -17.76 3.75 2.27
CA THR A 114 -19.20 4.10 2.28
C THR A 114 -19.44 5.61 2.29
N ASP A 115 -18.43 6.40 2.66
CA ASP A 115 -18.49 7.86 2.69
C ASP A 115 -18.44 8.47 1.28
N LYS A 116 -19.55 9.08 0.86
CA LYS A 116 -19.69 9.72 -0.45
C LYS A 116 -18.86 11.01 -0.57
N HIS A 117 -18.46 11.61 0.54
CA HIS A 117 -17.61 12.81 0.51
C HIS A 117 -16.17 12.51 0.06
N LEU A 118 -15.78 11.22 -0.01
CA LEU A 118 -14.50 10.78 -0.55
C LEU A 118 -14.51 10.48 -2.06
N SER A 119 -15.61 10.78 -2.76
CA SER A 119 -15.72 10.64 -4.22
C SER A 119 -16.66 11.67 -4.87
N PRO A 120 -16.54 12.98 -4.55
CA PRO A 120 -17.51 13.99 -5.00
C PRO A 120 -17.49 14.22 -6.53
N ASP A 121 -16.40 13.88 -7.20
CA ASP A 121 -16.22 13.94 -8.66
C ASP A 121 -15.99 12.57 -9.31
N GLY A 122 -16.30 11.48 -8.59
CA GLY A 122 -16.24 10.11 -9.08
C GLY A 122 -15.22 9.20 -8.40
N GLN A 123 -15.23 7.93 -8.79
CA GLN A 123 -14.44 6.84 -8.18
C GLN A 123 -13.28 6.41 -9.08
N TYR A 124 -12.50 7.36 -9.59
CA TYR A 124 -11.30 7.08 -10.38
C TYR A 124 -10.08 6.87 -9.47
N VAL A 125 -9.04 6.22 -10.00
CA VAL A 125 -7.76 6.01 -9.30
C VAL A 125 -6.57 6.41 -10.19
N PRO A 126 -5.43 6.86 -9.60
CA PRO A 126 -5.25 7.14 -8.18
C PRO A 126 -5.94 8.43 -7.75
N ARG A 127 -6.38 8.48 -6.49
CA ARG A 127 -7.05 9.63 -5.90
C ARG A 127 -6.52 9.90 -4.50
N ILE A 128 -6.02 11.11 -4.26
CA ILE A 128 -5.48 11.53 -2.96
C ILE A 128 -6.36 12.62 -2.37
N MET A 129 -6.89 12.36 -1.18
CA MET A 129 -7.76 13.28 -0.45
C MET A 129 -7.22 13.54 0.95
N PHE A 130 -7.55 14.73 1.48
CA PHE A 130 -7.17 15.14 2.82
C PHE A 130 -8.41 15.38 3.67
N VAL A 131 -8.37 14.94 4.92
CA VAL A 131 -9.42 15.18 5.92
C VAL A 131 -8.79 15.90 7.10
N ASP A 132 -9.39 17.01 7.49
CA ASP A 132 -8.98 17.79 8.65
C ASP A 132 -9.36 17.06 9.96
N PRO A 133 -8.64 17.25 11.08
CA PRO A 133 -9.00 16.66 12.38
C PRO A 133 -10.42 16.98 12.88
N SER A 134 -11.05 18.05 12.35
CA SER A 134 -12.48 18.33 12.52
C SER A 134 -13.43 17.32 11.83
N LEU A 135 -12.87 16.31 11.15
CA LEU A 135 -13.56 15.33 10.29
C LEU A 135 -14.16 15.95 9.02
N THR A 136 -13.64 17.10 8.60
CA THR A 136 -14.06 17.78 7.38
C THR A 136 -13.15 17.39 6.22
N VAL A 137 -13.73 16.89 5.12
CA VAL A 137 -12.98 16.66 3.87
C VAL A 137 -12.53 18.01 3.29
N ARG A 138 -11.23 18.14 3.03
CA ARG A 138 -10.60 19.36 2.46
C ARG A 138 -10.82 19.44 0.95
N ALA A 139 -12.07 19.68 0.54
CA ALA A 139 -12.45 19.80 -0.87
C ALA A 139 -11.78 20.99 -1.59
N ASP A 140 -11.22 21.95 -0.84
CA ASP A 140 -10.44 23.07 -1.35
C ASP A 140 -9.00 22.71 -1.79
N ILE A 141 -8.56 21.47 -1.54
CA ILE A 141 -7.24 20.97 -1.92
C ILE A 141 -7.40 20.05 -3.13
N THR A 142 -7.13 20.61 -4.31
CA THR A 142 -7.31 19.93 -5.60
C THR A 142 -5.98 19.87 -6.36
N GLY A 143 -5.84 18.83 -7.19
CA GLY A 143 -4.82 18.66 -8.20
C GLY A 143 -5.07 19.52 -9.44
N ARG A 144 -4.40 19.18 -10.53
CA ARG A 144 -4.37 19.99 -11.76
C ARG A 144 -5.59 19.80 -12.66
N TYR A 145 -6.24 18.64 -12.61
CA TYR A 145 -7.22 18.23 -13.61
C TYR A 145 -8.65 18.62 -13.20
N SER A 146 -9.31 19.48 -13.98
CA SER A 146 -10.66 19.97 -13.67
C SER A 146 -11.74 18.89 -13.70
N ASN A 147 -11.51 17.82 -14.46
CA ASN A 147 -12.41 16.67 -14.56
C ASN A 147 -12.08 15.53 -13.58
N ARG A 148 -10.97 15.66 -12.84
CA ARG A 148 -10.46 14.70 -11.85
C ARG A 148 -9.71 15.46 -10.76
N LEU A 149 -10.44 16.17 -9.92
CA LEU A 149 -9.95 17.19 -8.99
C LEU A 149 -8.93 16.66 -7.99
N TYR A 150 -8.96 15.37 -7.68
CA TYR A 150 -8.08 14.72 -6.69
C TYR A 150 -7.09 13.73 -7.33
N ALA A 151 -6.96 13.73 -8.67
CA ALA A 151 -5.95 12.95 -9.38
C ALA A 151 -4.60 13.67 -9.38
N TYR A 152 -3.54 12.87 -9.33
CA TYR A 152 -2.16 13.33 -9.48
C TYR A 152 -1.42 12.38 -10.41
N GLU A 153 -0.67 12.92 -11.35
CA GLU A 153 0.28 12.16 -12.16
C GLU A 153 1.69 12.23 -11.57
N PRO A 154 2.63 11.37 -12.01
CA PRO A 154 4.02 11.45 -11.54
C PRO A 154 4.69 12.81 -11.74
N SER A 155 4.25 13.58 -12.75
CA SER A 155 4.71 14.94 -13.03
C SER A 155 4.16 15.99 -12.04
N ASP A 156 3.11 15.66 -11.28
CA ASP A 156 2.42 16.56 -10.34
C ASP A 156 2.97 16.45 -8.90
N VAL A 157 4.09 15.74 -8.69
CA VAL A 157 4.69 15.52 -7.35
C VAL A 157 4.95 16.81 -6.59
N ALA A 158 5.39 17.88 -7.27
CA ALA A 158 5.60 19.18 -6.65
C ALA A 158 4.27 19.80 -6.16
N LEU A 159 3.21 19.69 -6.96
CA LEU A 159 1.87 20.16 -6.57
C LEU A 159 1.30 19.33 -5.42
N LEU A 160 1.49 18.00 -5.44
CA LEU A 160 1.10 17.12 -4.34
C LEU A 160 1.79 17.55 -3.04
N LEU A 161 3.09 17.83 -3.09
CA LEU A 161 3.85 18.30 -1.94
C LEU A 161 3.29 19.63 -1.38
N ASP A 162 2.95 20.59 -2.24
CA ASP A 162 2.36 21.86 -1.81
C ASP A 162 0.95 21.68 -1.25
N ASN A 163 0.16 20.76 -1.82
CA ASN A 163 -1.15 20.38 -1.30
C ASN A 163 -1.06 19.69 0.07
N MET A 164 -0.07 18.84 0.30
CA MET A 164 0.22 18.29 1.63
C MET A 164 0.58 19.41 2.62
N LYS A 165 1.45 20.36 2.25
CA LYS A 165 1.75 21.52 3.11
C LYS A 165 0.50 22.36 3.41
N LYS A 166 -0.41 22.51 2.44
CA LYS A 166 -1.69 23.20 2.62
C LYS A 166 -2.62 22.42 3.57
N ALA A 167 -2.64 21.09 3.49
CA ALA A 167 -3.44 20.23 4.37
C ALA A 167 -2.96 20.26 5.83
N LEU A 168 -1.67 20.47 6.07
CA LEU A 168 -1.13 20.67 7.43
C LEU A 168 -1.58 21.98 8.08
N LYS A 169 -2.06 22.95 7.30
CA LYS A 169 -2.72 24.15 7.83
C LYS A 169 -4.17 23.79 8.14
N LEU A 170 -4.39 23.42 9.40
CA LEU A 170 -5.70 23.01 9.91
C LEU A 170 -6.76 24.10 9.74
N LEU A 171 -8.00 23.68 9.58
CA LEU A 171 -9.14 24.60 9.55
C LEU A 171 -9.25 25.33 10.89
N LYS A 172 -9.55 26.62 10.85
CA LYS A 172 -9.88 27.36 12.05
C LYS A 172 -11.25 26.90 12.53
N THR A 173 -11.34 26.44 13.76
CA THR A 173 -12.61 26.40 14.46
C THR A 173 -13.03 27.84 14.70
N GLU A 174 -14.11 28.29 14.04
CA GLU A 174 -14.83 29.49 14.46
C GLU A 174 -15.25 29.23 15.92
N LEU A 175 -14.71 30.04 16.83
CA LEU A 175 -15.03 30.04 18.27
C LEU A 175 -16.07 31.12 18.54
#